data_AF-A0A497PBB4-F1
#
_entry.id   AF-A0A497PBB4-F1
#
_cell.length_a   1.000
_cell.length_b   1.000
_cell.length_c   1.000
_cell.angle_alpha   90.00
_cell.angle_beta   90.00
_cell.angle_gamma   90.00
#
_symmetry.space_group_name_H-M   'P 1'
#
loop_
_entity.id
_entity.type
_entity.pdbx_description
1 polymer ?
#
loop_
_entity_poly.entity_id
_entity_poly.type
_entity_poly.pdbx_seq_one_letter_code
_entity_poly.pdbx_strand_id
1 'polypeptide(L)'
;MFGHSAWDPTVKYSEMRSSKRISKGYKAEGDDLIGGSPDKSLERRPKAGSITDCQVSEWSDWEVSNDGCIEIRTRKVIKEPTCGGKECPILVEERPVGAQDSVWGWGEWTADPNDPCFEIRKRIMISPATCGGNPKDPLLS
;
A
#
# COMPACT_ATOMS: atom_id res chain seq x y z
N MET A 1 -29.41 -0.63 49.27
CA MET A 1 -29.47 -0.61 47.80
C MET A 1 -28.17 -1.22 47.30
N PHE A 2 -28.27 -2.37 46.61
CA PHE A 2 -27.26 -3.11 45.82
C PHE A 2 -25.85 -3.22 46.44
N GLY A 3 -25.40 -4.34 47.05
CA GLY A 3 -25.49 -5.73 46.60
C GLY A 3 -24.19 -6.12 45.87
N HIS A 4 -23.17 -6.57 46.61
CA HIS A 4 -21.93 -7.12 46.05
C HIS A 4 -22.17 -8.53 45.52
N SER A 5 -21.89 -8.79 44.24
CA SER A 5 -21.81 -10.16 43.71
C SER A 5 -20.85 -10.27 42.51
N ALA A 6 -19.82 -11.10 42.73
CA ALA A 6 -19.17 -12.02 41.80
C ALA A 6 -18.54 -11.46 40.50
N TRP A 7 -17.20 -11.43 40.51
CA TRP A 7 -16.41 -11.52 39.29
C TRP A 7 -16.35 -13.01 38.92
N ASP A 8 -16.93 -13.39 37.79
CA ASP A 8 -16.81 -14.74 37.22
C ASP A 8 -15.67 -14.73 36.18
N PRO A 9 -14.52 -15.37 36.44
CA PRO A 9 -13.35 -15.30 35.58
C PRO A 9 -13.34 -16.45 34.57
N THR A 10 -14.34 -16.62 33.70
CA THR A 10 -14.26 -17.62 32.59
C THR A 10 -15.01 -17.32 31.29
N VAL A 11 -15.48 -16.10 31.02
CA VAL A 11 -16.05 -15.81 29.69
C VAL A 11 -14.92 -15.55 28.69
N LYS A 12 -14.47 -16.62 28.02
CA LYS A 12 -13.64 -16.53 26.82
C LYS A 12 -14.37 -15.64 25.80
N TYR A 13 -13.83 -14.45 25.62
CA TYR A 13 -14.19 -13.55 24.53
C TYR A 13 -13.72 -14.20 23.22
N SER A 14 -14.53 -15.11 22.67
CA SER A 14 -14.44 -15.44 21.26
C SER A 14 -15.17 -14.33 20.52
N GLU A 15 -14.39 -13.42 19.93
CA GLU A 15 -14.89 -12.50 18.93
C GLU A 15 -15.41 -13.32 17.75
N MET A 16 -16.68 -13.74 17.82
CA MET A 16 -17.45 -14.06 16.63
C MET A 16 -17.68 -12.76 15.88
N ARG A 17 -16.64 -12.29 15.20
CA ARG A 17 -16.72 -11.25 14.19
C ARG A 17 -17.47 -11.85 13.00
N SER A 18 -18.78 -11.96 13.16
CA SER A 18 -19.72 -12.27 12.09
C SER A 18 -19.64 -11.10 11.11
N SER A 19 -18.66 -11.18 10.22
CA SER A 19 -18.54 -10.30 9.09
C SER A 19 -19.72 -10.64 8.19
N LYS A 20 -20.82 -9.92 8.38
CA LYS A 20 -21.96 -9.89 7.47
C LYS A 20 -21.40 -9.47 6.11
N ARG A 21 -21.01 -10.45 5.28
CA ARG A 21 -20.57 -10.19 3.92
C ARG A 21 -21.80 -9.70 3.19
N ILE A 22 -21.92 -8.38 3.07
CA ILE A 22 -22.64 -7.80 1.95
C ILE A 22 -21.78 -8.17 0.74
N SER A 23 -21.99 -9.36 0.19
CA SER A 23 -21.64 -9.60 -1.20
C SER A 23 -22.37 -8.54 -1.99
N LYS A 24 -21.71 -7.97 -3.00
CA LYS A 24 -22.40 -7.16 -4.01
C LYS A 24 -23.47 -8.08 -4.56
N GLY A 25 -24.70 -7.86 -4.09
CA GLY A 25 -25.78 -8.80 -4.32
C GLY A 25 -25.91 -9.00 -5.81
N TYR A 26 -26.02 -10.25 -6.23
CA TYR A 26 -26.89 -10.54 -7.34
C TYR A 26 -28.24 -9.92 -6.99
N LYS A 27 -28.46 -8.66 -7.42
CA LYS A 27 -29.73 -7.97 -7.23
C LYS A 27 -30.75 -8.78 -8.00
N ALA A 28 -31.54 -9.57 -7.30
CA ALA A 28 -32.86 -9.94 -7.75
C ALA A 28 -33.77 -8.75 -7.43
N GLU A 29 -33.63 -7.68 -8.22
CA GLU A 29 -34.52 -6.52 -8.15
C GLU A 29 -34.98 -6.22 -9.57
N GLY A 30 -36.27 -6.48 -9.83
CA GLY A 30 -36.94 -6.06 -11.06
C GLY A 30 -37.10 -7.18 -12.08
N ASP A 31 -38.37 -7.49 -12.35
CA ASP A 31 -38.87 -8.35 -13.40
C ASP A 31 -38.56 -7.75 -14.80
N ASP A 32 -37.30 -7.72 -15.22
CA ASP A 32 -36.85 -7.60 -16.62
C ASP A 32 -35.32 -7.48 -16.66
N LEU A 33 -34.59 -8.60 -16.69
CA LEU A 33 -33.20 -8.62 -17.16
C LEU A 33 -32.95 -9.84 -18.05
N ILE A 34 -32.42 -9.53 -19.23
CA ILE A 34 -31.85 -10.41 -20.25
C ILE A 34 -31.15 -11.60 -19.58
N GLY A 35 -31.73 -12.79 -19.69
CA GLY A 35 -31.21 -14.01 -19.05
C GLY A 35 -32.28 -14.93 -18.45
N GLY A 36 -33.56 -14.55 -18.52
CA GLY A 36 -34.65 -15.52 -18.40
C GLY A 36 -34.42 -16.63 -19.44
N SER A 37 -34.40 -17.88 -18.98
CA SER A 37 -34.35 -19.01 -19.91
C SER A 37 -35.49 -18.81 -20.93
N PRO A 38 -35.23 -18.83 -22.25
CA PRO A 38 -36.30 -18.67 -23.24
C PRO A 38 -37.37 -19.76 -23.10
N ASP A 39 -36.97 -20.87 -22.47
CA ASP A 39 -37.84 -21.93 -22.02
C ASP A 39 -38.44 -21.61 -20.63
N LYS A 40 -39.74 -21.30 -20.63
CA LYS A 40 -40.57 -21.03 -19.42
C LYS A 40 -40.74 -22.26 -18.52
N SER A 41 -40.32 -23.45 -18.95
CA SER A 41 -40.36 -24.65 -18.13
C SER A 41 -39.12 -24.83 -17.24
N LEU A 42 -38.09 -23.99 -17.40
CA LEU A 42 -36.82 -24.11 -16.69
C LEU A 42 -36.65 -23.04 -15.60
N GLU A 43 -36.71 -23.46 -14.34
CA GLU A 43 -36.31 -22.65 -13.19
C GLU A 43 -34.80 -22.77 -12.93
N ARG A 44 -34.11 -21.66 -12.66
CA ARG A 44 -32.67 -21.63 -12.37
C ARG A 44 -32.43 -21.06 -10.97
N ARG A 45 -31.63 -21.75 -10.16
CA ARG A 45 -31.17 -21.29 -8.85
C ARG A 45 -29.64 -21.36 -8.79
N PRO A 46 -28.95 -20.35 -8.22
CA PRO A 46 -27.53 -20.43 -7.97
C PRO A 46 -27.20 -21.61 -7.03
N LYS A 47 -26.19 -22.40 -7.38
CA LYS A 47 -25.70 -23.47 -6.51
C LYS A 47 -25.07 -22.86 -5.27
N ALA A 48 -25.47 -23.32 -4.08
CA ALA A 48 -24.89 -22.85 -2.82
C ALA A 48 -23.36 -23.05 -2.83
N GLY A 49 -22.60 -22.00 -2.50
CA GLY A 49 -21.13 -22.02 -2.51
C GLY A 49 -20.47 -21.90 -3.89
N SER A 50 -21.22 -21.64 -4.97
CA SER A 50 -20.63 -21.41 -6.31
C SER A 50 -19.93 -20.05 -6.44
N ILE A 51 -20.37 -19.04 -5.67
CA ILE A 51 -19.74 -17.73 -5.59
C ILE A 51 -18.43 -17.85 -4.80
N THR A 52 -17.31 -17.57 -5.45
CA THR A 52 -16.01 -17.45 -4.78
C THR A 52 -15.41 -16.09 -5.08
N ASP A 53 -15.03 -15.37 -4.03
CA ASP A 53 -14.21 -14.16 -4.14
C ASP A 53 -12.78 -14.49 -4.58
N CYS A 54 -12.10 -13.52 -5.20
CA CYS A 54 -10.69 -13.63 -5.51
C CYS A 54 -9.86 -13.81 -4.24
N GLN A 55 -8.81 -14.65 -4.32
CA GLN A 55 -7.81 -14.81 -3.28
C GLN A 55 -6.44 -14.50 -3.86
N VAL A 56 -5.64 -13.73 -3.13
CA VAL A 56 -4.28 -13.32 -3.52
C VAL A 56 -3.28 -13.81 -2.47
N SER A 57 -2.01 -13.90 -2.86
CA SER A 57 -0.93 -14.23 -1.96
C SER A 57 -0.61 -13.09 -1.00
N GLU A 58 0.23 -13.39 -0.01
CA GLU A 58 0.99 -12.37 0.70
C GLU A 58 1.83 -11.55 -0.28
N TRP A 59 2.14 -10.33 0.14
CA TRP A 59 3.05 -9.46 -0.60
C TRP A 59 4.48 -10.01 -0.58
N SER A 60 5.21 -9.76 -1.66
CA SER A 60 6.66 -9.84 -1.65
C SER A 60 7.26 -8.80 -0.71
N ASP A 61 8.55 -8.96 -0.42
CA ASP A 61 9.34 -7.87 0.14
C ASP A 61 9.38 -6.68 -0.83
N TRP A 62 9.73 -5.52 -0.29
CA TRP A 62 9.94 -4.30 -1.07
C TRP A 62 11.27 -4.39 -1.81
N GLU A 63 11.24 -4.08 -3.10
CA GLU A 63 12.41 -4.02 -3.97
C GLU A 63 12.56 -2.63 -4.57
N VAL A 64 13.79 -2.10 -4.59
CA VAL A 64 14.07 -0.79 -5.18
C VAL A 64 14.02 -0.89 -6.70
N SER A 65 13.28 0.00 -7.35
CA SER A 65 13.21 0.06 -8.81
C SER A 65 14.49 0.60 -9.44
N ASN A 66 14.61 0.47 -10.76
CA ASN A 66 15.79 0.91 -11.51
C ASN A 66 16.12 2.40 -11.36
N ASP A 67 15.14 3.24 -11.04
CA ASP A 67 15.35 4.67 -10.80
C ASP A 67 15.92 4.98 -9.40
N GLY A 68 15.98 3.99 -8.51
CA GLY A 68 16.49 4.12 -7.14
C GLY A 68 15.58 4.90 -6.19
N CYS A 69 14.44 5.40 -6.67
CA CYS A 69 13.61 6.35 -5.94
C CYS A 69 12.19 5.87 -5.67
N ILE A 70 11.81 4.72 -6.23
CA ILE A 70 10.57 4.02 -5.90
C ILE A 70 10.95 2.62 -5.36
N GLU A 71 10.15 2.14 -4.42
CA GLU A 71 10.14 0.74 -4.01
C GLU A 71 8.84 0.10 -4.49
N ILE A 72 8.94 -1.11 -5.01
CA ILE A 72 7.85 -1.88 -5.58
C ILE A 72 7.72 -3.19 -4.81
N ARG A 73 6.48 -3.60 -4.53
CA ARG A 73 6.18 -4.96 -4.08
C ARG A 73 5.03 -5.53 -4.88
N THR A 74 5.01 -6.85 -5.01
CA THR A 74 4.01 -7.56 -5.81
C THR A 74 3.38 -8.72 -5.05
N ARG A 75 2.17 -9.10 -5.45
CA ARG A 75 1.51 -10.33 -5.02
C ARG A 75 0.78 -10.93 -6.20
N LYS A 76 0.48 -12.22 -6.13
CA LYS A 76 -0.18 -12.95 -7.22
C LYS A 76 -1.58 -13.40 -6.83
N VAL A 77 -2.43 -13.59 -7.83
CA VAL A 77 -3.72 -14.26 -7.65
C VAL A 77 -3.47 -15.74 -7.37
N ILE A 78 -4.04 -16.23 -6.26
CA ILE A 78 -4.08 -17.65 -5.89
C ILE A 78 -5.35 -18.29 -6.44
N LYS A 79 -6.47 -17.55 -6.43
CA LYS A 79 -7.75 -18.03 -6.93
C LYS A 79 -8.53 -16.89 -7.60
N GLU A 80 -8.94 -17.12 -8.84
CA GLU A 80 -9.79 -16.19 -9.59
C GLU A 80 -11.21 -16.14 -9.01
N PRO A 81 -11.90 -14.99 -9.11
CA PRO A 81 -13.28 -14.88 -8.70
C PRO A 81 -14.18 -15.68 -9.64
N THR A 82 -15.18 -16.36 -9.08
CA THR A 82 -16.15 -17.15 -9.85
C THR A 82 -17.57 -16.76 -9.48
N CYS A 83 -18.48 -16.87 -10.45
CA CYS A 83 -19.90 -16.63 -10.26
C CYS A 83 -20.15 -15.30 -9.51
N GLY A 84 -19.62 -14.19 -10.05
CA GLY A 84 -19.87 -12.84 -9.50
C GLY A 84 -19.26 -12.58 -8.12
N GLY A 85 -18.28 -13.38 -7.70
CA GLY A 85 -17.47 -13.09 -6.53
C GLY A 85 -16.65 -11.81 -6.71
N LYS A 86 -16.14 -11.26 -5.60
CA LYS A 86 -15.37 -10.02 -5.61
C LYS A 86 -14.09 -10.16 -6.44
N GLU A 87 -13.84 -9.17 -7.29
CA GLU A 87 -12.62 -9.08 -8.10
C GLU A 87 -11.36 -8.98 -7.24
N CYS A 88 -10.22 -9.30 -7.85
CA CYS A 88 -8.93 -9.25 -7.20
C CYS A 88 -8.55 -7.81 -6.85
N PRO A 89 -8.00 -7.56 -5.65
CA PRO A 89 -7.41 -6.27 -5.33
C PRO A 89 -6.13 -6.04 -6.15
N ILE A 90 -5.52 -4.85 -6.02
CA ILE A 90 -4.26 -4.53 -6.69
C ILE A 90 -3.18 -5.57 -6.41
N LEU A 91 -2.37 -5.86 -7.43
CA LEU A 91 -1.32 -6.87 -7.40
C LEU A 91 0.08 -6.28 -7.33
N VAL A 92 0.19 -4.96 -7.57
CA VAL A 92 1.44 -4.19 -7.50
C VAL A 92 1.17 -2.99 -6.62
N GLU A 93 2.12 -2.68 -5.76
CA GLU A 93 2.12 -1.49 -4.93
C GLU A 93 3.48 -0.81 -5.04
N GLU A 94 3.45 0.52 -5.12
CA GLU A 94 4.63 1.36 -5.27
C GLU A 94 4.65 2.40 -4.15
N ARG A 95 5.84 2.72 -3.64
CA ARG A 95 6.05 3.80 -2.67
C ARG A 95 7.34 4.56 -2.96
N PRO A 96 7.40 5.87 -2.67
CA PRO A 96 8.64 6.63 -2.82
C PRO A 96 9.66 6.22 -1.76
N VAL A 97 10.92 6.13 -2.20
CA VAL A 97 12.08 6.19 -1.32
C VAL A 97 12.19 7.61 -0.77
N GLY A 98 12.62 7.76 0.48
CA GLY A 98 12.76 9.08 1.10
C GLY A 98 13.74 9.98 0.32
N ALA A 99 13.33 11.23 0.11
CA ALA A 99 14.20 12.27 -0.47
C ALA A 99 15.39 12.56 0.48
N GLN A 100 16.59 12.73 -0.09
CA GLN A 100 17.75 13.19 0.66
C GLN A 100 18.33 14.43 0.01
N ASP A 101 18.52 15.48 0.80
CA ASP A 101 19.16 16.70 0.35
C ASP A 101 20.65 16.47 0.07
N SER A 102 21.22 17.34 -0.75
CA SER A 102 22.67 17.34 -0.99
C SER A 102 23.43 17.66 0.31
N VAL A 103 24.53 16.95 0.54
CA VAL A 103 25.43 17.21 1.68
C VAL A 103 26.58 18.06 1.19
N TRP A 104 26.79 19.20 1.86
CA TRP A 104 27.84 20.15 1.52
C TRP A 104 28.84 20.30 2.66
N GLY A 105 30.13 20.31 2.31
CA GLY A 105 31.26 20.41 3.21
C GLY A 105 32.15 21.59 2.86
N TRP A 106 33.16 21.81 3.69
CA TRP A 106 34.25 22.71 3.35
C TRP A 106 35.34 21.92 2.62
N GLY A 107 35.86 22.47 1.53
CA GLY A 107 37.07 21.97 0.91
C GLY A 107 38.32 22.28 1.73
N GLU A 108 39.46 21.86 1.21
CA GLU A 108 40.77 22.15 1.81
C GLU A 108 41.03 23.65 1.91
N TRP A 109 41.81 24.02 2.93
CA TRP A 109 42.34 25.38 3.06
C TRP A 109 43.42 25.61 1.99
N THR A 110 43.42 26.81 1.44
CA THR A 110 44.38 27.26 0.43
C THR A 110 44.75 28.71 0.72
N ALA A 111 45.98 29.12 0.40
CA ALA A 111 46.40 30.51 0.56
C ALA A 111 45.48 31.46 -0.22
N ASP A 112 45.16 32.62 0.35
CA ASP A 112 44.35 33.64 -0.33
C ASP A 112 45.20 34.32 -1.43
N PRO A 113 44.76 34.28 -2.70
CA PRO A 113 45.50 34.89 -3.80
C PRO A 113 45.55 36.43 -3.74
N ASN A 114 44.70 37.07 -2.94
CA ASN A 114 44.62 38.52 -2.81
C ASN A 114 45.23 39.04 -1.50
N ASP A 115 45.45 38.18 -0.52
CA ASP A 115 46.04 38.57 0.77
C ASP A 115 46.94 37.45 1.34
N PRO A 116 48.27 37.63 1.35
CA PRO A 116 49.19 36.59 1.82
C PRO A 116 49.08 36.28 3.32
N CYS A 117 48.32 37.06 4.10
CA CYS A 117 48.10 36.82 5.52
C CYS A 117 46.91 35.90 5.82
N PHE A 118 46.11 35.52 4.82
CA PHE A 118 44.90 34.72 5.02
C PHE A 118 44.91 33.43 4.19
N GLU A 119 44.15 32.45 4.68
CA GLU A 119 43.76 31.27 3.92
C GLU A 119 42.25 31.31 3.67
N ILE A 120 41.85 30.78 2.52
CA ILE A 120 40.46 30.63 2.12
C ILE A 120 40.15 29.17 1.83
N ARG A 121 38.89 28.80 2.04
CA ARG A 121 38.32 27.53 1.60
C ARG A 121 36.93 27.78 1.04
N LYS A 122 36.51 26.91 0.13
CA LYS A 122 35.22 27.02 -0.55
C LYS A 122 34.32 25.87 -0.16
N ARG A 123 33.01 26.08 -0.24
CA ARG A 123 32.03 25.03 -0.07
C ARG A 123 32.10 24.07 -1.25
N ILE A 124 32.03 22.78 -0.98
CA ILE A 124 32.02 21.71 -1.98
C ILE A 124 30.87 20.74 -1.69
N MET A 125 30.29 20.19 -2.75
CA MET A 125 29.29 19.14 -2.64
C MET A 125 29.98 17.81 -2.32
N ILE A 126 29.63 17.21 -1.19
CA ILE A 126 30.15 15.92 -0.72
C ILE A 126 29.29 14.77 -1.23
N SER A 127 27.97 14.93 -1.20
CA SER A 127 27.04 14.00 -1.85
C SER A 127 25.89 14.76 -2.53
N PRO A 128 25.46 14.32 -3.72
CA PRO A 128 24.33 14.93 -4.40
C PRO A 128 23.02 14.63 -3.68
N ALA A 129 22.00 15.43 -3.98
CA ALA A 129 20.64 15.14 -3.55
C ALA A 129 20.07 13.92 -4.29
N THR A 130 19.19 13.16 -3.65
CA THR A 130 18.51 12.00 -4.22
C THR A 130 16.99 12.14 -4.07
N CYS A 131 16.25 11.51 -4.99
CA CYS A 131 14.80 11.35 -4.92
C CYS A 131 14.00 12.63 -4.63
N GLY A 132 14.41 13.74 -5.27
CA GLY A 132 13.75 15.05 -5.16
C GLY A 132 14.22 15.93 -3.99
N GLY A 133 15.29 15.53 -3.29
CA GLY A 133 15.92 16.37 -2.28
C GLY A 133 16.52 17.67 -2.83
N ASN A 134 16.79 18.62 -1.95
CA ASN A 134 17.31 19.94 -2.29
C ASN A 134 18.77 19.87 -2.77
N PRO A 135 19.08 20.32 -4.01
CA PRO A 135 20.43 20.25 -4.56
C PRO A 135 21.33 21.43 -4.15
N LYS A 136 20.80 22.44 -3.45
CA LYS A 136 21.54 23.67 -3.13
C LYS A 136 22.31 23.56 -1.81
N ASP A 137 23.39 24.33 -1.70
CA ASP A 137 24.10 24.50 -0.43
C ASP A 137 23.21 25.30 0.54
N PRO A 138 22.82 24.72 1.69
CA PRO A 138 21.96 25.39 2.65
C PRO A 138 22.58 26.67 3.24
N LEU A 139 23.90 26.85 3.15
CA LEU A 139 24.58 28.06 3.63
C LEU A 139 24.69 29.18 2.59
N LEU A 140 24.31 28.92 1.33
CA LEU A 140 24.40 29.87 0.22
C LEU A 140 23.00 30.20 -0.35
N SER A 141 21.94 30.06 0.46
CA SER A 141 20.53 30.14 0.05
C SER A 141 20.17 31.40 -0.74
#